data_AF-A0A1E4GAS0-F1
#
_entry.id   AF-A0A1E4GAS0-F1
#
_cell.length_a   1.000
_cell.length_b   1.000
_cell.length_c   1.000
_cell.angle_alpha   90.00
_cell.angle_beta   90.00
_cell.angle_gamma   90.00
#
_symmetry.space_group_name_H-M   'P 1'
#
loop_
_entity.id
_entity.type
_entity.pdbx_description
1 polymer ?
#
loop_
_entity_poly.entity_id
_entity_poly.type
_entity_poly.pdbx_seq_one_letter_code
_entity_poly.pdbx_strand_id
1 'polypeptide(L)'
;MAVDIFTTLDWSEPPKDMSKPLQALWWLKKGALRVGPEWERAHNIVQAMEGVQAFDWVHALMHWIEADMGNADYWYRRAGKRRATASVSQEWEHIAAALSEVTRH
;
A
#
# COMPACT_ATOMS: atom_id res chain seq x y z
N MET A 1 3.46 -23.01 -4.48
CA MET A 1 3.31 -21.62 -4.94
C MET A 1 3.74 -20.72 -3.80
N ALA A 2 4.54 -19.68 -4.07
CA ALA A 2 4.89 -18.73 -3.02
C ALA A 2 3.63 -17.94 -2.63
N VAL A 3 3.37 -17.83 -1.32
CA VAL A 3 2.28 -17.01 -0.80
C VAL A 3 2.70 -15.54 -0.95
N ASP A 4 1.96 -14.76 -1.73
CA ASP A 4 2.24 -13.34 -1.93
C ASP A 4 0.95 -12.51 -1.99
N ILE A 5 1.11 -11.18 -2.11
CA ILE A 5 0.00 -10.24 -2.16
C ILE A 5 -0.91 -10.43 -3.38
N PHE A 6 -0.40 -10.98 -4.49
CA PHE A 6 -1.15 -11.14 -5.74
C PHE A 6 -2.00 -12.42 -5.75
N THR A 7 -1.58 -13.43 -5.01
CA THR A 7 -2.20 -14.77 -4.99
C THR A 7 -3.18 -14.99 -3.83
N THR A 8 -3.32 -14.01 -2.92
CA THR A 8 -4.10 -14.15 -1.68
C THR A 8 -5.24 -13.14 -1.52
N LEU A 9 -5.59 -12.38 -2.57
CA LEU A 9 -6.60 -11.31 -2.49
C LEU A 9 -8.03 -11.81 -2.24
N ASP A 10 -8.31 -13.08 -2.55
CA ASP A 10 -9.58 -13.75 -2.30
C ASP A 10 -9.74 -14.20 -0.84
N TRP A 11 -8.66 -14.22 -0.06
CA TRP A 11 -8.69 -14.61 1.36
C TRP A 11 -9.42 -13.59 2.22
N SER A 12 -9.80 -13.95 3.45
CA SER A 12 -10.46 -13.05 4.39
C SER A 12 -9.51 -12.05 5.06
N GLU A 13 -8.23 -12.40 5.17
CA GLU A 13 -7.18 -11.61 5.82
C GLU A 13 -5.84 -11.79 5.08
N PRO A 14 -4.93 -10.79 5.14
CA PRO A 14 -3.61 -10.93 4.56
C PRO A 14 -2.77 -11.96 5.33
N PRO A 15 -1.80 -12.63 4.66
CA PRO A 15 -0.85 -13.50 5.33
C PRO A 15 -0.11 -12.77 6.48
N LYS A 16 0.01 -13.41 7.64
CA LYS A 16 0.56 -12.77 8.86
C LYS A 16 2.07 -12.53 8.79
N ASP A 17 2.76 -13.34 8.01
CA ASP A 17 4.19 -13.31 7.70
C ASP A 17 4.55 -12.22 6.67
N MET A 18 3.56 -11.68 5.96
CA MET A 18 3.74 -10.54 5.07
C MET A 18 4.13 -9.28 5.87
N SER A 19 5.04 -8.45 5.32
CA SER A 19 5.40 -7.20 5.99
C SER A 19 4.19 -6.29 6.18
N LYS A 20 4.17 -5.47 7.23
CA LYS A 20 3.04 -4.59 7.54
C LYS A 20 2.64 -3.66 6.38
N PRO A 21 3.56 -3.02 5.63
CA PRO A 21 3.20 -2.23 4.45
C PRO A 21 2.49 -3.06 3.36
N LEU A 22 2.93 -4.31 3.13
CA LEU A 22 2.27 -5.21 2.19
C LEU A 22 0.89 -5.66 2.70
N GLN A 23 0.72 -5.90 4.01
CA GLN A 23 -0.61 -6.14 4.60
C GLN A 23 -1.55 -4.94 4.38
N ALA A 24 -1.05 -3.71 4.48
CA ALA A 24 -1.83 -2.50 4.19
C ALA A 24 -2.24 -2.44 2.71
N LEU A 25 -1.32 -2.67 1.77
CA LEU A 25 -1.64 -2.75 0.34
C LEU A 25 -2.67 -3.84 0.03
N TRP A 26 -2.60 -4.99 0.71
CA TRP A 26 -3.57 -6.06 0.55
C TRP A 26 -4.98 -5.58 0.92
N TRP A 27 -5.12 -4.88 2.06
CA TRP A 27 -6.41 -4.29 2.45
C TRP A 27 -6.90 -3.26 1.43
N LEU A 28 -6.04 -2.38 0.93
CA LEU A 28 -6.42 -1.42 -0.11
C LEU A 28 -6.99 -2.12 -1.35
N LYS A 29 -6.36 -3.21 -1.80
CA LYS A 29 -6.85 -3.97 -2.96
C LYS A 29 -8.14 -4.73 -2.65
N LYS A 30 -8.28 -5.29 -1.44
CA LYS A 30 -9.51 -5.93 -0.96
C LYS A 30 -10.70 -4.97 -0.98
N GLY A 31 -10.48 -3.72 -0.57
CA GLY A 31 -11.44 -2.61 -0.64
C GLY A 31 -11.62 -2.01 -2.04
N ALA A 32 -11.14 -2.68 -3.09
CA ALA A 32 -11.20 -2.22 -4.48
C ALA A 32 -10.59 -0.82 -4.71
N LEU A 33 -9.58 -0.44 -3.92
CA LEU A 33 -8.89 0.84 -3.97
C LEU A 33 -9.85 2.03 -3.80
N ARG A 34 -10.78 1.93 -2.85
CA ARG A 34 -11.75 2.97 -2.49
C ARG A 34 -11.69 3.27 -1.00
N VAL A 35 -12.09 4.48 -0.63
CA VAL A 35 -12.31 4.85 0.77
C VAL A 35 -13.44 4.00 1.34
N GLY A 36 -13.21 3.43 2.52
CA GLY A 36 -14.12 2.48 3.17
C GLY A 36 -13.42 1.68 4.28
N PRO A 37 -14.08 0.64 4.83
CA PRO A 37 -13.57 -0.10 5.98
C PRO A 37 -12.19 -0.73 5.77
N GLU A 38 -11.92 -1.27 4.59
CA GLU A 38 -10.62 -1.85 4.26
C GLU A 38 -9.54 -0.76 4.12
N TRP A 39 -9.90 0.42 3.60
CA TRP A 39 -9.00 1.56 3.59
C TRP A 39 -8.65 2.02 5.01
N GLU A 40 -9.62 2.07 5.93
CA GLU A 40 -9.36 2.41 7.34
C GLU A 40 -8.43 1.40 8.01
N ARG A 41 -8.59 0.10 7.71
CA ARG A 41 -7.67 -0.95 8.19
C ARG A 41 -6.27 -0.74 7.68
N ALA A 42 -6.10 -0.42 6.40
CA ALA A 42 -4.79 -0.08 5.83
C ALA A 42 -4.21 1.16 6.52
N HIS A 43 -5.03 2.18 6.77
CA HIS A 43 -4.61 3.45 7.39
C HIS A 43 -4.07 3.21 8.79
N ASN A 44 -4.78 2.40 9.60
CA ASN A 44 -4.35 1.98 10.93
C ASN A 44 -3.01 1.26 10.94
N ILE A 45 -2.71 0.48 9.90
CA ILE A 45 -1.41 -0.19 9.76
C ILE A 45 -0.31 0.82 9.42
N VAL A 46 -0.56 1.71 8.45
CA VAL A 46 0.51 2.59 7.96
C VAL A 46 0.86 3.71 8.92
N GLN A 47 -0.15 4.27 9.61
CA GLN A 47 0.06 5.38 10.55
C GLN A 47 0.89 4.97 11.79
N ALA A 48 0.94 3.67 12.12
CA ALA A 48 1.68 3.18 13.27
C ALA A 48 3.21 3.32 13.15
N MET A 49 3.74 3.50 11.93
CA MET A 49 5.18 3.57 11.65
C MET A 49 5.50 4.67 10.61
N GLU A 50 4.79 5.79 10.65
CA GLU A 50 5.11 6.95 9.81
C GLU A 50 6.57 7.39 9.96
N GLY A 51 7.19 7.84 8.88
CA GLY A 51 8.62 8.15 8.80
C GLY A 51 9.47 6.99 8.32
N VAL A 52 8.94 5.76 8.32
CA VAL A 52 9.56 4.62 7.64
C VAL A 52 9.13 4.63 6.18
N GLN A 53 10.10 4.70 5.25
CA GLN A 53 9.85 4.92 3.82
C GLN A 53 8.79 3.98 3.21
N ALA A 54 8.80 2.70 3.57
CA ALA A 54 7.83 1.74 3.04
C ALA A 54 6.39 2.03 3.52
N PHE A 55 6.22 2.50 4.75
CA PHE A 55 4.92 2.88 5.30
C PHE A 55 4.44 4.20 4.67
N ASP A 56 5.33 5.19 4.59
CA ASP A 56 5.04 6.49 3.99
C ASP A 56 4.67 6.36 2.50
N TRP A 57 5.27 5.41 1.77
CA TRP A 57 4.94 5.18 0.36
C TRP A 57 3.52 4.63 0.18
N VAL A 58 3.10 3.70 1.05
CA VAL A 58 1.72 3.21 1.04
C VAL A 58 0.75 4.31 1.48
N HIS A 59 1.12 5.13 2.47
CA HIS A 59 0.33 6.29 2.91
C HIS A 59 0.08 7.28 1.75
N ALA A 60 1.09 7.49 0.89
CA ALA A 60 0.96 8.31 -0.31
C ALA A 60 -0.10 7.80 -1.29
N LEU A 61 -0.12 6.48 -1.53
CA LEU A 61 -1.16 5.86 -2.37
C LEU A 61 -2.56 6.03 -1.77
N MET A 62 -2.68 5.96 -0.44
CA MET A 62 -3.96 6.11 0.25
C MET A 62 -4.58 7.49 0.03
N HIS A 63 -3.80 8.56 0.11
CA HIS A 63 -4.29 9.90 -0.19
C HIS A 63 -4.59 10.10 -1.68
N TRP A 64 -3.92 9.38 -2.58
CA TRP A 64 -4.32 9.37 -3.99
C TRP A 64 -5.68 8.69 -4.19
N ILE A 65 -5.99 7.61 -3.45
CA ILE A 65 -7.33 6.98 -3.45
C ILE A 65 -8.41 7.98 -2.99
N GLU A 66 -8.12 8.85 -2.03
CA GLU A 66 -9.01 9.91 -1.56
C GLU A 66 -9.14 11.10 -2.53
N ALA A 67 -8.34 11.12 -3.61
CA ALA A 67 -8.15 12.26 -4.50
C ALA A 67 -7.58 13.52 -3.81
N ASP A 68 -6.93 13.37 -2.65
CA ASP A 68 -6.14 14.41 -1.99
C ASP A 68 -4.71 14.44 -2.56
N MET A 69 -4.58 15.05 -3.73
CA MET A 69 -3.30 15.05 -4.47
C MET A 69 -2.19 15.82 -3.74
N GLY A 70 -2.54 16.87 -3.00
CA GLY A 70 -1.58 17.67 -2.26
C GLY A 70 -0.94 16.88 -1.12
N ASN A 71 -1.75 16.12 -0.40
CA ASN A 71 -1.27 15.25 0.67
C ASN A 71 -0.56 14.02 0.10
N ALA A 72 -1.09 13.40 -0.96
CA ALA A 72 -0.40 12.32 -1.66
C ALA A 72 1.02 12.72 -2.06
N ASP A 73 1.19 13.89 -2.68
CA ASP A 73 2.51 14.42 -3.07
C ASP A 73 3.45 14.66 -1.88
N TYR A 74 2.91 15.14 -0.75
CA TYR A 74 3.66 15.28 0.49
C TYR A 74 4.21 13.94 0.96
N TRP A 75 3.38 12.91 1.01
CA TRP A 75 3.78 11.57 1.46
C TRP A 75 4.72 10.86 0.49
N TYR A 76 4.51 11.00 -0.83
CA TYR A 76 5.45 10.49 -1.83
C TYR A 76 6.85 11.07 -1.60
N ARG A 77 6.93 12.40 -1.39
CA ARG A 77 8.20 13.06 -1.08
C ARG A 77 8.81 12.55 0.22
N ARG A 78 8.00 12.35 1.27
CA ARG A 78 8.44 11.81 2.56
C ARG A 78 9.04 10.41 2.41
N ALA A 79 8.45 9.58 1.55
CA ALA A 79 8.96 8.25 1.20
C ALA A 79 10.19 8.27 0.27
N GLY A 80 10.64 9.43 -0.21
CA GLY A 80 11.70 9.52 -1.21
C GLY A 80 11.28 9.02 -2.60
N LYS A 81 9.98 9.07 -2.91
CA LYS A 81 9.36 8.54 -4.12
C LYS A 81 8.60 9.64 -4.90
N ARG A 82 8.16 9.29 -6.10
CA ARG A 82 7.20 10.05 -6.91
C ARG A 82 6.18 9.05 -7.46
N ARG A 83 4.99 9.52 -7.83
CA ARG A 83 4.05 8.71 -8.63
C ARG A 83 4.76 8.22 -9.87
N ALA A 84 4.78 6.91 -10.08
CA ALA A 84 5.50 6.29 -11.19
C ALA A 84 4.57 5.93 -12.36
N THR A 85 3.26 5.94 -12.13
CA THR A 85 2.27 5.38 -13.06
C THR A 85 1.11 6.34 -13.33
N ALA A 86 0.23 5.96 -14.27
CA ALA A 86 -0.88 6.80 -14.73
C ALA A 86 -2.18 6.61 -13.93
N SER A 87 -2.25 5.66 -12.99
CA SER A 87 -3.46 5.36 -12.23
C SER A 87 -3.16 4.73 -10.88
N VAL A 88 -4.10 4.88 -9.93
CA VAL A 88 -4.02 4.27 -8.60
C VAL A 88 -3.81 2.75 -8.64
N SER A 89 -4.47 2.05 -9.58
CA SER A 89 -4.31 0.59 -9.69
C SER A 89 -2.91 0.19 -10.15
N GLN A 90 -2.36 0.90 -11.14
CA GLN A 90 -1.00 0.63 -11.62
C GLN A 90 0.03 1.01 -10.56
N GLU A 91 -0.23 2.08 -9.81
CA GLU A 91 0.65 2.50 -8.72
C GLU A 91 0.65 1.48 -7.59
N TRP A 92 -0.52 0.95 -7.23
CA TRP A 92 -0.63 -0.17 -6.28
C TRP A 92 0.22 -1.37 -6.74
N GLU A 93 0.14 -1.77 -8.01
CA GLU A 93 0.92 -2.88 -8.56
C GLU A 93 2.42 -2.60 -8.48
N HIS A 94 2.83 -1.37 -8.80
CA HIS A 94 4.22 -0.93 -8.73
C HIS A 94 4.79 -1.02 -7.30
N ILE A 95 4.06 -0.50 -6.32
CA ILE A 95 4.48 -0.54 -4.90
C ILE A 95 4.49 -1.99 -4.39
N ALA A 96 3.45 -2.77 -4.70
CA ALA A 96 3.32 -4.16 -4.27
C ALA A 96 4.48 -5.02 -4.79
N ALA A 97 4.86 -4.88 -6.06
CA ALA A 97 6.00 -5.57 -6.64
C ALA A 97 7.30 -5.17 -5.93
N ALA A 98 7.57 -3.87 -5.80
CA ALA A 98 8.81 -3.37 -5.19
C ALA A 98 8.97 -3.82 -3.73
N LEU A 99 7.92 -3.76 -2.92
CA LEU A 99 7.97 -4.18 -1.52
C LEU A 99 8.05 -5.71 -1.36
N SER A 100 7.53 -6.47 -2.32
CA SER A 100 7.63 -7.94 -2.33
C SER A 100 9.05 -8.41 -2.64
N GLU A 101 9.80 -7.68 -3.48
CA GLU A 101 11.20 -8.01 -3.81
C GLU A 101 12.14 -7.73 -2.64
N VAL A 102 11.96 -6.60 -1.94
CA VAL A 102 12.79 -6.21 -0.78
C VAL A 102 12.70 -7.24 0.35
N THR A 103 11.58 -7.96 0.47
CA THR A 103 11.35 -8.93 1.56
C THR A 103 12.01 -10.30 1.30
N ARG A 104 12.56 -10.56 0.10
CA ARG A 104 13.17 -11.88 -0.26
C ARG A 104 14.64 -12.06 0.15
N HIS A 105 15.16 -11.20 1.03
CA HIS A 105 16.57 -11.21 1.45
C HIS A 105 16.77 -11.69 2.87
#